data_AF-A0A292QK89-F1
#
_entry.id   AF-A0A292QK89-F1
#
_cell.length_a   1.000
_cell.length_b   1.000
_cell.length_c   1.000
_cell.angle_alpha   90.00
_cell.angle_beta   90.00
_cell.angle_gamma   90.00
#
_symmetry.space_group_name_H-M   'P 1'
#
loop_
_entity.id
_entity.type
_entity.pdbx_description
1 polymer ?
#
loop_
_entity_poly.entity_id
_entity_poly.type
_entity_poly.pdbx_seq_one_letter_code
_entity_poly.pdbx_strand_id
1 'polypeptide(L)'
;MTTQKSNNFDKYNPAKIYGSYIFNETLKYQKKYNFDIGQGKHATWNNEADAFKHTFMQAHLTLLFGENIAKILGDKHEKDGNLKMGQSKAEENMDLWNNQQGRQIAHEIIKEYGHIPSYSENLNDIIAKKVIQKMNNGELITTPTDSRNYHKTINYTREDIKEMTNKEFTKHEKAIMQQLKTQGIPKRKELSVGEKSEYSKNKFKSNSSSGQWVTINGNHVLLKK
;
A
#
# COMPACT_ATOMS: atom_id res chain seq x y z
N MET A 1 12.24 -31.08 -36.75
CA MET A 1 11.65 -31.20 -35.40
C MET A 1 12.37 -30.22 -34.50
N THR A 2 11.78 -29.05 -34.28
CA THR A 2 12.36 -27.99 -33.44
C THR A 2 11.79 -28.15 -32.04
N THR A 3 12.52 -28.80 -31.15
CA THR A 3 12.18 -28.86 -29.73
C THR A 3 12.40 -27.48 -29.13
N GLN A 4 11.30 -26.71 -28.98
CA GLN A 4 11.29 -25.56 -28.09
C GLN A 4 11.55 -26.06 -26.67
N LYS A 5 12.74 -25.77 -26.13
CA LYS A 5 12.99 -25.84 -24.69
C LYS A 5 12.10 -24.78 -24.05
N SER A 6 10.98 -25.18 -23.46
CA SER A 6 10.22 -24.31 -22.58
C SER A 6 11.09 -24.01 -21.36
N ASN A 7 11.58 -22.78 -21.27
CA ASN A 7 12.38 -22.33 -20.14
C ASN A 7 11.54 -22.41 -18.86
N ASN A 8 11.91 -23.32 -17.97
CA ASN A 8 11.23 -23.69 -16.72
C ASN A 8 11.28 -22.60 -15.62
N PHE A 9 11.55 -21.33 -15.98
CA PHE A 9 11.70 -20.21 -15.04
C PHE A 9 10.37 -19.66 -14.52
N ASP A 10 9.24 -19.99 -15.14
CA ASP A 10 7.90 -19.57 -14.68
C ASP A 10 7.37 -20.38 -13.47
N LYS A 11 8.04 -21.49 -13.11
CA LYS A 11 7.58 -22.39 -12.04
C LYS A 11 7.81 -21.83 -10.62
N TYR A 12 8.64 -20.81 -10.47
CA TYR A 12 8.99 -20.21 -9.18
C TYR A 12 8.85 -18.68 -9.23
N ASN A 13 7.63 -18.19 -9.50
CA ASN A 13 7.32 -16.78 -9.29
C ASN A 13 6.88 -16.57 -7.82
N PRO A 14 7.71 -15.97 -6.96
CA PRO A 14 7.40 -15.82 -5.53
C PRO A 14 6.14 -14.99 -5.29
N ALA A 15 5.87 -14.03 -6.18
CA ALA A 15 4.71 -13.17 -6.09
C ALA A 15 3.40 -13.96 -6.33
N LYS A 16 3.42 -14.91 -7.29
CA LYS A 16 2.30 -15.81 -7.55
C LYS A 16 2.08 -16.79 -6.39
N ILE A 17 3.15 -17.34 -5.83
CA ILE A 17 3.09 -18.24 -4.67
C ILE A 17 2.48 -17.49 -3.46
N TYR A 18 2.95 -16.27 -3.19
CA TYR A 18 2.42 -15.45 -2.11
C TYR A 18 0.95 -15.07 -2.34
N GLY A 19 0.57 -14.69 -3.56
CA GLY A 19 -0.83 -14.45 -3.91
C GLY A 19 -1.73 -15.66 -3.67
N SER A 20 -1.28 -16.86 -4.06
CA SER A 20 -2.00 -18.11 -3.75
C SER A 20 -2.12 -18.37 -2.25
N TYR A 21 -1.08 -18.09 -1.47
CA TYR A 21 -1.11 -18.21 -0.02
C TYR A 21 -2.17 -17.29 0.61
N ILE A 22 -2.18 -16.01 0.22
CA ILE A 22 -3.18 -15.03 0.70
C ILE A 22 -4.61 -15.44 0.33
N PHE A 23 -4.82 -15.92 -0.90
CA PHE A 23 -6.12 -16.43 -1.32
C PHE A 23 -6.57 -17.64 -0.48
N ASN A 24 -5.67 -18.59 -0.22
CA ASN A 24 -5.97 -19.76 0.60
C ASN A 24 -6.29 -19.39 2.06
N GLU A 25 -5.53 -18.47 2.66
CA GLU A 25 -5.84 -17.96 4.02
C GLU A 25 -7.19 -17.24 4.03
N THR A 26 -7.52 -16.48 2.97
CA THR A 26 -8.85 -15.85 2.83
C THR A 26 -9.95 -16.90 2.85
N LEU A 27 -9.84 -17.99 2.08
CA LEU A 27 -10.83 -19.08 2.09
C LEU A 27 -10.91 -19.82 3.43
N LYS A 28 -9.77 -20.03 4.08
CA LYS A 28 -9.70 -20.64 5.43
C LYS A 28 -10.46 -19.79 6.44
N TYR A 29 -10.21 -18.49 6.48
CA TYR A 29 -10.86 -17.60 7.43
C TYR A 29 -12.30 -17.26 7.06
N GLN A 30 -12.65 -17.29 5.78
CA GLN A 30 -14.04 -17.24 5.33
C GLN A 30 -14.85 -18.36 5.96
N LYS A 31 -14.34 -19.61 5.93
CA LYS A 31 -15.01 -20.74 6.59
C LYS A 31 -15.09 -20.60 8.11
N LYS A 32 -14.08 -19.98 8.74
CA LYS A 32 -14.00 -19.81 10.21
C LYS A 32 -14.94 -18.72 10.72
N TYR A 33 -15.07 -17.61 9.98
CA TYR A 33 -15.79 -16.41 10.43
C TYR A 33 -17.06 -16.10 9.63
N ASN A 34 -17.31 -16.84 8.55
CA ASN A 34 -18.52 -16.79 7.73
C ASN A 34 -18.84 -15.39 7.16
N PHE A 35 -17.81 -14.67 6.70
CA PHE A 35 -18.00 -13.45 5.91
C PHE A 35 -18.37 -13.76 4.45
N ASP A 36 -18.99 -12.79 3.78
CA ASP A 36 -19.52 -12.91 2.43
C ASP A 36 -18.42 -13.16 1.39
N ILE A 37 -18.72 -14.06 0.46
CA ILE A 37 -17.84 -14.44 -0.64
C ILE A 37 -18.68 -14.77 -1.87
N GLY A 38 -18.23 -14.29 -3.03
CA GLY A 38 -18.84 -14.57 -4.32
C GLY A 38 -18.55 -16.00 -4.82
N GLN A 39 -18.83 -16.22 -6.10
CA GLN A 39 -18.65 -17.52 -6.75
C GLN A 39 -17.63 -17.45 -7.90
N GLY A 40 -16.99 -18.58 -8.20
CA GLY A 40 -16.14 -18.75 -9.37
C GLY A 40 -14.90 -17.83 -9.38
N LYS A 41 -14.51 -17.36 -10.58
CA LYS A 41 -13.26 -16.58 -10.80
C LYS A 41 -13.23 -15.23 -10.09
N HIS A 42 -14.38 -14.73 -9.62
CA HIS A 42 -14.54 -13.44 -8.95
C HIS A 42 -15.03 -13.60 -7.52
N ALA A 43 -14.77 -14.75 -6.89
CA ALA A 43 -15.24 -15.04 -5.54
C ALA A 43 -14.77 -14.01 -4.50
N THR A 44 -13.60 -13.39 -4.70
CA THR A 44 -13.03 -12.39 -3.79
C THR A 44 -12.93 -11.02 -4.45
N TRP A 45 -13.95 -10.59 -5.20
CA TRP A 45 -13.98 -9.29 -5.88
C TRP A 45 -15.16 -8.46 -5.36
N ASN A 46 -14.88 -7.26 -4.85
CA ASN A 46 -15.88 -6.25 -4.44
C ASN A 46 -16.86 -6.72 -3.36
N ASN A 47 -16.38 -7.57 -2.44
CA ASN A 47 -17.15 -8.12 -1.33
C ASN A 47 -16.32 -8.19 -0.05
N GLU A 48 -16.88 -8.77 1.01
CA GLU A 48 -16.19 -8.91 2.31
C GLU A 48 -14.91 -9.75 2.20
N ALA A 49 -14.90 -10.80 1.38
CA ALA A 49 -13.70 -11.60 1.15
C ALA A 49 -12.58 -10.82 0.45
N ASP A 50 -12.93 -9.89 -0.45
CA ASP A 50 -11.96 -8.98 -1.05
C ASP A 50 -11.37 -8.02 0.00
N ALA A 51 -12.24 -7.39 0.80
CA ALA A 51 -11.81 -6.52 1.89
C ALA A 51 -10.90 -7.25 2.90
N PHE A 52 -11.25 -8.48 3.26
CA PHE A 52 -10.43 -9.35 4.11
C PHE A 52 -9.07 -9.59 3.47
N LYS A 53 -9.04 -10.04 2.21
CA LYS A 53 -7.83 -10.40 1.47
C LYS A 53 -6.83 -9.25 1.42
N HIS A 54 -7.28 -8.04 1.06
CA HIS A 54 -6.45 -6.83 1.00
C HIS A 54 -5.92 -6.43 2.39
N THR A 55 -6.81 -6.38 3.39
CA THR A 55 -6.45 -6.01 4.77
C THR A 55 -5.46 -7.01 5.40
N PHE A 56 -5.75 -8.30 5.28
CA PHE A 56 -4.91 -9.39 5.80
C PHE A 56 -3.53 -9.39 5.14
N MET A 57 -3.49 -9.31 3.80
CA MET A 57 -2.24 -9.27 3.05
C MET A 57 -1.34 -8.13 3.51
N GLN A 58 -1.90 -6.94 3.71
CA GLN A 58 -1.13 -5.76 4.09
C GLN A 58 -0.66 -5.81 5.54
N ALA A 59 -1.47 -6.34 6.46
CA ALA A 59 -1.04 -6.60 7.83
C ALA A 59 0.13 -7.60 7.85
N HIS A 60 -0.02 -8.73 7.15
CA HIS A 60 0.99 -9.78 7.09
C HIS A 60 2.31 -9.26 6.50
N LEU A 61 2.27 -8.57 5.35
CA LEU A 61 3.45 -7.97 4.75
C LEU A 61 4.12 -6.93 5.66
N THR A 62 3.32 -6.13 6.38
CA THR A 62 3.84 -5.08 7.28
C THR A 62 4.59 -5.71 8.46
N LEU A 63 4.09 -6.82 8.99
CA LEU A 63 4.74 -7.56 10.06
C LEU A 63 6.02 -8.27 9.58
N LEU A 64 6.05 -8.77 8.34
CA LEU A 64 7.22 -9.45 7.75
C LEU A 64 8.35 -8.49 7.38
N PHE A 65 8.04 -7.38 6.73
CA PHE A 65 9.03 -6.56 6.04
C PHE A 65 9.05 -5.10 6.51
N GLY A 66 8.18 -4.75 7.45
CA GLY A 66 7.90 -3.36 7.80
C GLY A 66 6.98 -2.69 6.79
N GLU A 67 6.39 -1.57 7.22
CA GLU A 67 5.31 -0.89 6.52
C GLU A 67 5.69 -0.39 5.12
N ASN A 68 6.93 0.06 4.96
CA ASN A 68 7.41 0.63 3.70
C ASN A 68 7.48 -0.44 2.59
N ILE A 69 7.85 -1.68 2.91
CA ILE A 69 7.91 -2.78 1.94
C ILE A 69 6.51 -3.37 1.70
N ALA A 70 5.65 -3.41 2.72
CA ALA A 70 4.27 -3.85 2.60
C ALA A 70 3.43 -2.96 1.69
N LYS A 71 3.55 -1.64 1.87
CA LYS A 71 2.94 -0.66 0.99
C LYS A 71 3.39 -0.84 -0.47
N ILE A 72 4.67 -1.12 -0.69
CA ILE A 72 5.22 -1.39 -2.03
C ILE A 72 4.63 -2.68 -2.61
N LEU A 73 4.66 -3.79 -1.88
CA LEU A 73 4.24 -5.08 -2.40
C LEU A 73 2.73 -5.17 -2.61
N GLY A 74 1.93 -4.56 -1.73
CA GLY A 74 0.48 -4.52 -1.89
C GLY A 74 0.00 -3.50 -2.93
N ASP A 75 0.50 -2.25 -2.91
CA ASP A 75 0.09 -1.24 -3.91
C ASP A 75 0.62 -1.58 -5.33
N LYS A 76 1.72 -2.35 -5.45
CA LYS A 76 2.28 -2.79 -6.75
C LYS A 76 1.56 -4.02 -7.31
N HIS A 77 1.04 -4.92 -6.46
CA HIS A 77 0.28 -6.09 -6.93
C HIS A 77 -1.07 -5.70 -7.53
N GLU A 78 -1.69 -4.63 -7.04
CA GLU A 78 -2.90 -4.03 -7.64
C GLU A 78 -2.60 -3.37 -8.97
N LYS A 79 -1.55 -2.55 -9.08
CA LYS A 79 -1.26 -1.79 -10.31
C LYS A 79 -0.87 -2.67 -11.50
N ASP A 80 -0.03 -3.69 -11.33
CA ASP A 80 0.46 -4.47 -12.47
C ASP A 80 -0.57 -5.52 -12.99
N GLY A 81 -1.54 -5.92 -12.15
CA GLY A 81 -2.66 -6.79 -12.54
C GLY A 81 -3.88 -6.03 -13.08
N ASN A 82 -4.26 -4.90 -12.45
CA ASN A 82 -5.49 -4.17 -12.75
C ASN A 82 -5.36 -3.16 -13.91
N LEU A 83 -4.15 -2.65 -14.21
CA LEU A 83 -3.91 -1.81 -15.40
C LEU A 83 -4.20 -2.56 -16.73
N LYS A 84 -4.28 -3.90 -16.70
CA LYS A 84 -4.68 -4.73 -17.85
C LYS A 84 -6.18 -5.09 -17.87
N MET A 85 -6.93 -4.83 -16.78
CA MET A 85 -8.30 -5.35 -16.58
C MET A 85 -9.38 -4.26 -16.38
N GLY A 86 -9.01 -2.99 -16.20
CA GLY A 86 -9.96 -1.85 -16.23
C GLY A 86 -10.68 -1.56 -14.90
N GLN A 87 -9.94 -1.49 -13.79
CA GLN A 87 -10.49 -1.16 -12.47
C GLN A 87 -11.07 0.26 -12.41
N SER A 88 -12.22 0.42 -11.75
CA SER A 88 -12.85 1.70 -11.48
C SER A 88 -12.20 2.44 -10.30
N LYS A 89 -12.34 3.77 -10.25
CA LYS A 89 -11.82 4.57 -9.12
C LYS A 89 -12.41 4.17 -7.77
N ALA A 90 -13.65 3.67 -7.77
CA ALA A 90 -14.36 3.22 -6.58
C ALA A 90 -13.75 1.94 -5.99
N GLU A 91 -13.34 1.01 -6.86
CA GLU A 91 -12.64 -0.21 -6.45
C GLU A 91 -11.23 0.11 -5.95
N GLU A 92 -10.48 0.97 -6.66
CA GLU A 92 -9.15 1.42 -6.20
C GLU A 92 -9.23 2.08 -4.80
N ASN A 93 -10.30 2.84 -4.55
CA ASN A 93 -10.55 3.47 -3.27
C ASN A 93 -10.77 2.46 -2.13
N MET A 94 -11.58 1.43 -2.38
CA MET A 94 -11.82 0.33 -1.43
C MET A 94 -10.54 -0.41 -1.09
N ASP A 95 -9.76 -0.78 -2.10
CA ASP A 95 -8.49 -1.49 -1.96
C ASP A 95 -7.49 -0.67 -1.13
N LEU A 96 -7.27 0.60 -1.48
CA LEU A 96 -6.35 1.48 -0.77
C LEU A 96 -6.76 1.72 0.68
N TRP A 97 -8.06 1.86 0.95
CA TRP A 97 -8.60 2.00 2.30
C TRP A 97 -8.31 0.75 3.14
N ASN A 98 -8.66 -0.42 2.63
CA ASN A 98 -8.46 -1.69 3.33
C ASN A 98 -6.97 -2.00 3.51
N ASN A 99 -6.14 -1.62 2.54
CA ASN A 99 -4.70 -1.70 2.65
C ASN A 99 -4.16 -0.85 3.80
N GLN A 100 -4.72 0.34 4.04
CA GLN A 100 -4.39 1.15 5.21
C GLN A 100 -4.81 0.50 6.52
N GLN A 101 -6.01 -0.08 6.57
CA GLN A 101 -6.47 -0.82 7.75
C GLN A 101 -5.52 -1.98 8.09
N GLY A 102 -5.02 -2.70 7.07
CA GLY A 102 -4.02 -3.75 7.26
C GLY A 102 -2.72 -3.25 7.92
N ARG A 103 -2.20 -2.11 7.47
CA ARG A 103 -1.01 -1.48 8.10
C ARG A 103 -1.28 -1.09 9.55
N GLN A 104 -2.46 -0.55 9.85
CA GLN A 104 -2.86 -0.22 11.22
C GLN A 104 -2.93 -1.45 12.13
N ILE A 105 -3.51 -2.56 11.64
CA ILE A 105 -3.54 -3.84 12.37
C ILE A 105 -2.14 -4.31 12.72
N ALA A 106 -1.18 -4.22 11.80
CA ALA A 106 0.20 -4.61 12.08
C ALA A 106 0.82 -3.79 13.21
N HIS A 107 0.60 -2.47 13.24
CA HIS A 107 1.07 -1.62 14.33
C HIS A 107 0.42 -1.95 15.67
N GLU A 108 -0.89 -2.24 15.67
CA GLU A 108 -1.60 -2.69 16.86
C GLU A 108 -0.99 -4.00 17.39
N ILE A 109 -0.69 -4.96 16.51
CA ILE A 109 -0.07 -6.24 16.88
C ILE A 109 1.33 -6.01 17.46
N ILE A 110 2.17 -5.21 16.81
CA ILE A 110 3.52 -4.88 17.30
C ILE A 110 3.44 -4.23 18.68
N LYS A 111 2.47 -3.35 18.91
CA LYS A 111 2.27 -2.68 20.19
C LYS A 111 1.77 -3.64 21.29
N GLU A 112 0.85 -4.54 20.95
CA GLU A 112 0.22 -5.46 21.90
C GLU A 112 1.13 -6.64 22.27
N TYR A 113 1.89 -7.17 21.32
CA TYR A 113 2.64 -8.41 21.48
C TYR A 113 4.16 -8.24 21.36
N GLY A 114 4.65 -7.06 20.96
CA GLY A 114 6.06 -6.86 20.60
C GLY A 114 6.41 -7.51 19.25
N HIS A 115 7.67 -7.89 19.07
CA HIS A 115 8.10 -8.58 17.86
C HIS A 115 7.66 -10.05 17.89
N ILE A 116 6.80 -10.44 16.95
CA ILE A 116 6.36 -11.83 16.78
C ILE A 116 7.16 -12.48 15.64
N PRO A 117 7.75 -13.68 15.82
CA PRO A 117 8.38 -14.41 14.74
C PRO A 117 7.41 -14.69 13.58
N SER A 118 7.84 -14.34 12.37
CA SER A 118 7.08 -14.28 11.11
C SER A 118 6.31 -15.53 10.64
N TYR A 119 6.47 -16.70 11.26
CA TYR A 119 6.05 -17.98 10.67
C TYR A 119 5.17 -18.85 11.56
N SER A 120 4.59 -18.31 12.64
CA SER A 120 3.65 -19.10 13.45
C SER A 120 2.23 -19.03 12.88
N GLU A 121 1.52 -20.16 12.82
CA GLU A 121 0.07 -20.17 12.52
C GLU A 121 -0.72 -19.23 13.45
N ASN A 122 -0.20 -19.03 14.67
CA ASN A 122 -0.71 -18.05 15.62
C ASN A 122 -0.73 -16.62 15.06
N LEU A 123 0.25 -16.21 14.25
CA LEU A 123 0.30 -14.87 13.67
C LEU A 123 -0.86 -14.64 12.70
N ASN A 124 -1.13 -15.59 11.81
CA ASN A 124 -2.26 -15.49 10.87
C ASN A 124 -3.59 -15.43 11.61
N ASP A 125 -3.75 -16.24 12.67
CA ASP A 125 -4.96 -16.24 13.49
C ASP A 125 -5.15 -14.90 14.21
N ILE A 126 -4.08 -14.28 14.71
CA ILE A 126 -4.09 -12.94 15.32
C ILE A 126 -4.49 -11.87 14.29
N ILE A 127 -3.85 -11.87 13.11
CA ILE A 127 -4.16 -10.92 12.04
C ILE A 127 -5.63 -11.09 11.63
N ALA A 128 -6.05 -12.31 11.30
CA ALA A 128 -7.41 -12.60 10.86
C ALA A 128 -8.44 -12.17 11.90
N LYS A 129 -8.20 -12.43 13.19
CA LYS A 129 -9.09 -11.99 14.26
C LYS A 129 -9.23 -10.46 14.28
N LYS A 130 -8.14 -9.70 14.15
CA LYS A 130 -8.20 -8.23 14.09
C LYS A 130 -8.87 -7.71 12.82
N VAL A 131 -8.66 -8.37 11.67
CA VAL A 131 -9.34 -8.02 10.41
C VAL A 131 -10.86 -8.18 10.57
N ILE A 132 -11.32 -9.28 11.17
CA ILE A 132 -12.74 -9.53 11.41
C ILE A 132 -13.32 -8.56 12.45
N GLN A 133 -12.57 -8.22 13.49
CA GLN A 133 -13.00 -7.18 14.43
C GLN A 133 -13.24 -5.85 13.72
N LYS A 134 -12.29 -5.39 12.89
CA LYS A 134 -12.45 -4.16 12.10
C LYS A 134 -13.58 -4.26 11.09
N MET A 135 -13.74 -5.41 10.43
CA MET A 135 -14.85 -5.65 9.51
C MET A 135 -16.21 -5.53 10.21
N ASN A 136 -16.38 -6.20 11.35
CA ASN A 136 -17.62 -6.17 12.13
C ASN A 136 -17.92 -4.78 12.72
N ASN A 137 -16.88 -3.98 12.99
CA ASN A 137 -17.02 -2.59 13.41
C ASN A 137 -17.34 -1.63 12.25
N GLY A 138 -17.41 -2.12 11.00
CA GLY A 138 -17.63 -1.30 9.82
C GLY A 138 -16.41 -0.46 9.41
N GLU A 139 -15.21 -0.79 9.90
CA GLU A 139 -13.97 -0.04 9.60
C GLU A 139 -13.38 -0.39 8.22
N LEU A 140 -13.75 -1.54 7.66
CA LEU A 140 -13.39 -1.91 6.28
C LEU A 140 -14.45 -1.41 5.29
N ILE A 141 -14.03 -1.18 4.04
CA ILE A 141 -14.93 -0.96 2.91
C ILE A 141 -15.11 -2.31 2.22
N THR A 142 -16.33 -2.83 2.17
CA THR A 142 -16.61 -4.17 1.62
C THR A 142 -17.29 -4.13 0.25
N THR A 143 -17.70 -2.94 -0.20
CA THR A 143 -18.24 -2.71 -1.55
C THR A 143 -17.69 -1.41 -2.15
N PRO A 144 -17.53 -1.32 -3.48
CA PRO A 144 -17.08 -0.08 -4.14
C PRO A 144 -18.07 1.09 -4.03
N THR A 145 -19.33 0.82 -3.69
CA THR A 145 -20.36 1.86 -3.54
C THR A 145 -20.27 2.64 -2.23
N ASP A 146 -19.32 2.29 -1.36
CA ASP A 146 -19.07 3.01 -0.13
C ASP A 146 -18.66 4.46 -0.39
N SER A 147 -19.24 5.39 0.37
CA SER A 147 -19.04 6.83 0.20
C SER A 147 -17.72 7.36 0.76
N ARG A 148 -17.03 6.57 1.59
CA ARG A 148 -15.76 6.96 2.21
C ARG A 148 -14.68 7.05 1.16
N ASN A 149 -13.92 8.14 1.19
CA ASN A 149 -12.82 8.38 0.26
C ASN A 149 -11.47 8.20 0.96
N TYR A 150 -10.63 7.35 0.38
CA TYR A 150 -9.24 7.19 0.74
C TYR A 150 -8.47 8.44 0.36
N HIS A 151 -7.94 9.11 1.38
CA HIS A 151 -7.04 10.21 1.20
C HIS A 151 -5.63 9.67 1.34
N LYS A 152 -4.86 9.66 0.24
CA LYS A 152 -3.47 9.20 0.27
C LYS A 152 -2.69 9.99 1.31
N THR A 153 -2.32 9.32 2.40
CA THR A 153 -1.46 9.91 3.43
C THR A 153 -0.14 10.34 2.79
N ILE A 154 0.19 11.61 2.90
CA ILE A 154 1.48 12.15 2.47
C ILE A 154 2.50 11.67 3.50
N ASN A 155 3.48 10.88 3.06
CA ASN A 155 4.60 10.50 3.91
C ASN A 155 5.61 11.66 4.00
N TYR A 156 5.67 12.31 5.15
CA TYR A 156 6.75 13.19 5.55
C TYR A 156 7.93 12.39 6.07
N THR A 157 9.12 12.70 5.58
CA THR A 157 10.35 12.08 6.11
C THR A 157 10.96 12.94 7.21
N ARG A 158 11.88 12.34 7.97
CA ARG A 158 12.70 13.09 8.94
C ARG A 158 13.43 14.24 8.26
N GLU A 159 13.94 13.99 7.06
CA GLU A 159 14.64 14.97 6.25
C GLU A 159 13.71 16.07 5.75
N ASP A 160 12.47 15.75 5.34
CA ASP A 160 11.50 16.77 4.94
C ASP A 160 11.12 17.67 6.11
N ILE A 161 10.82 17.09 7.27
CA ILE A 161 10.46 17.84 8.47
C ILE A 161 11.63 18.73 8.92
N LYS A 162 12.86 18.22 8.84
CA LYS A 162 14.08 18.99 9.16
C LYS A 162 14.28 20.17 8.20
N GLU A 163 13.87 20.02 6.94
CA GLU A 163 14.01 21.06 5.91
C GLU A 163 12.87 22.09 5.94
N MET A 164 11.75 21.83 6.62
CA MET A 164 10.61 22.75 6.73
C MET A 164 10.97 23.99 7.56
N THR A 165 10.45 25.14 7.13
CA THR A 165 10.33 26.33 7.98
C THR A 165 9.25 26.14 9.05
N ASN A 166 9.29 26.92 10.13
CA ASN A 166 8.26 26.88 11.19
C ASN A 166 6.83 27.07 10.64
N LYS A 167 6.67 27.93 9.62
CA LYS A 167 5.37 28.18 8.98
C LYS A 167 4.87 26.97 8.19
N GLU A 168 5.76 26.30 7.48
CA GLU A 168 5.44 25.07 6.75
C GLU A 168 5.14 23.90 7.70
N PHE A 169 5.93 23.77 8.76
CA PHE A 169 5.69 22.76 9.80
C PHE A 169 4.31 22.95 10.43
N THR A 170 3.97 24.17 10.86
CA THR A 170 2.65 24.48 11.47
C THR A 170 1.49 24.12 10.53
N LYS A 171 1.64 24.39 9.23
CA LYS A 171 0.64 24.01 8.21
C LYS A 171 0.44 22.50 8.09
N HIS A 172 1.49 21.72 8.31
CA HIS A 172 1.50 20.26 8.14
C HIS A 172 1.48 19.49 9.47
N GLU A 173 1.47 20.18 10.60
CA GLU A 173 1.66 19.61 11.95
C GLU A 173 0.67 18.48 12.23
N LYS A 174 -0.62 18.71 11.97
CA LYS A 174 -1.66 17.70 12.20
C LYS A 174 -1.38 16.40 11.44
N ALA A 175 -0.95 16.50 10.17
CA ALA A 175 -0.66 15.35 9.33
C ALA A 175 0.65 14.66 9.75
N ILE A 176 1.70 15.43 10.09
CA ILE A 176 2.97 14.92 10.60
C ILE A 176 2.75 14.19 11.93
N MET A 177 1.97 14.76 12.85
CA MET A 177 1.68 14.16 14.14
C MET A 177 0.78 12.93 14.02
N GLN A 178 -0.18 12.94 13.09
CA GLN A 178 -0.96 11.75 12.77
C GLN A 178 -0.04 10.64 12.23
N GLN A 179 0.83 10.96 11.28
CA GLN A 179 1.80 10.02 10.72
C GLN A 179 2.75 9.47 11.80
N LEU A 180 3.27 10.33 12.68
CA LEU A 180 4.10 9.93 13.81
C LEU A 180 3.36 8.94 14.72
N LYS A 181 2.08 9.22 15.02
CA LYS A 181 1.24 8.36 15.88
C LYS A 181 0.85 7.04 15.22
N THR A 182 0.66 7.01 13.91
CA THR A 182 0.16 5.81 13.21
C THR A 182 1.27 4.92 12.67
N GLN A 183 2.36 5.48 12.15
CA GLN A 183 3.39 4.76 11.39
C GLN A 183 4.83 5.23 11.67
N GLY A 184 5.01 6.24 12.53
CA GLY A 184 6.29 6.89 12.73
C GLY A 184 6.73 7.76 11.54
N ILE A 185 7.92 8.34 11.66
CA ILE A 185 8.51 9.18 10.62
C ILE A 185 9.70 8.45 10.00
N PRO A 186 9.59 8.00 8.74
CA PRO A 186 10.68 7.31 8.03
C PRO A 186 11.76 8.30 7.60
N LYS A 187 12.96 7.78 7.31
CA LYS A 187 14.00 8.51 6.59
C LYS A 187 13.71 8.55 5.10
N ARG A 188 14.28 9.51 4.37
CA ARG A 188 14.14 9.65 2.92
C ARG A 188 14.65 8.43 2.16
N LYS A 189 15.71 7.79 2.63
CA LYS A 189 16.22 6.52 2.07
C LYS A 189 15.33 5.31 2.34
N GLU A 190 14.40 5.46 3.29
CA GLU A 190 13.38 4.46 3.63
C GLU A 190 12.09 4.72 2.83
N LEU A 191 12.00 5.86 2.10
CA LEU A 191 11.02 6.07 1.03
C LEU A 191 11.46 5.39 -0.27
N SER A 192 10.51 5.01 -1.10
CA SER A 192 10.79 4.31 -2.36
C SER A 192 11.51 5.16 -3.41
N VAL A 193 12.21 4.50 -4.35
CA VAL A 193 12.80 5.15 -5.53
C VAL A 193 11.67 5.69 -6.41
N GLY A 194 11.53 7.02 -6.45
CA GLY A 194 10.50 7.72 -7.23
C GLY A 194 9.38 8.35 -6.41
N GLU A 195 9.24 8.00 -5.13
CA GLU A 195 8.37 8.72 -4.20
C GLU A 195 9.10 9.93 -3.62
N LYS A 196 8.81 11.10 -4.19
CA LYS A 196 9.05 12.35 -3.50
C LYS A 196 7.90 12.56 -2.50
N SER A 197 8.24 12.90 -1.25
CA SER A 197 7.26 13.52 -0.35
C SER A 197 6.61 14.71 -1.03
N GLU A 198 5.38 15.06 -0.68
CA GLU A 198 4.71 16.21 -1.31
C GLU A 198 5.47 17.52 -1.05
N TYR A 199 6.16 17.60 0.11
CA TYR A 199 7.14 18.65 0.40
C TYR A 199 8.29 18.67 -0.63
N SER A 200 8.93 17.54 -0.88
CA SER A 200 9.95 17.41 -1.92
C SER A 200 9.39 17.76 -3.32
N LYS A 201 8.18 17.30 -3.69
CA LYS A 201 7.55 17.62 -4.98
C LYS A 201 7.32 19.13 -5.17
N ASN A 202 6.91 19.83 -4.12
CA ASN A 202 6.60 21.26 -4.19
C ASN A 202 7.85 22.14 -4.10
N LYS A 203 8.88 21.75 -3.34
CA LYS A 203 10.18 22.45 -3.28
C LYS A 203 10.96 22.37 -4.60
N PHE A 204 10.89 21.24 -5.30
CA PHE A 204 11.47 21.12 -6.65
C PHE A 204 10.64 21.83 -7.75
N LYS A 205 9.35 22.12 -7.50
CA LYS A 205 8.55 23.00 -8.38
C LYS A 205 8.89 24.49 -8.16
N SER A 206 9.18 24.92 -6.93
CA SER A 206 9.54 26.32 -6.66
C SER A 206 10.98 26.67 -7.08
N ASN A 207 11.87 25.68 -7.19
CA ASN A 207 13.26 25.86 -7.65
C ASN A 207 13.46 25.63 -9.15
N SER A 208 12.39 25.35 -9.91
CA SER A 208 12.44 25.47 -11.37
C SER A 208 12.49 26.96 -11.69
N SER A 209 13.69 27.54 -11.77
CA SER A 209 13.88 28.87 -12.37
C SER A 209 13.06 28.91 -13.66
N SER A 210 12.16 29.89 -13.77
CA SER A 210 11.22 30.11 -14.86
C SER A 210 11.95 30.43 -16.16
N GLY A 211 12.64 29.44 -16.71
CA GLY A 211 13.40 29.54 -17.93
C GLY A 211 12.80 28.70 -19.04
N GLN A 212 12.80 29.24 -20.24
CA GLN A 212 12.36 28.55 -21.45
C GLN A 212 13.56 27.83 -22.06
N TRP A 213 13.42 26.53 -22.30
CA TRP A 213 14.39 25.77 -23.08
C TRP A 213 14.19 26.10 -24.56
N VAL A 214 15.28 26.52 -25.23
CA VAL A 214 15.31 26.76 -26.67
C VAL A 214 16.47 26.02 -27.31
N THR A 215 16.33 25.65 -28.58
CA THR A 215 17.40 25.02 -29.35
C THR A 215 17.99 26.05 -30.30
N ILE A 216 19.29 26.32 -30.20
CA ILE A 216 20.02 27.22 -31.10
C ILE A 216 21.18 26.41 -31.70
N ASN A 217 21.21 26.28 -33.02
CA ASN A 217 22.25 25.55 -33.77
C ASN A 217 22.51 24.13 -33.24
N GLY A 218 21.45 23.39 -32.88
CA GLY A 218 21.53 22.02 -32.40
C GLY A 218 21.89 21.85 -30.91
N ASN A 219 22.17 22.94 -30.19
CA ASN A 219 22.41 22.92 -28.75
C ASN A 219 21.17 23.37 -27.97
N HIS A 220 20.81 22.61 -26.94
CA HIS A 220 19.72 22.94 -26.02
C HIS A 220 20.22 23.91 -24.94
N VAL A 221 19.67 25.13 -24.91
CA VAL A 221 20.07 26.20 -23.99
C VAL A 221 18.86 26.60 -23.14
N LEU A 222 19.07 26.74 -21.83
CA LEU A 222 18.06 27.23 -20.88
C LEU A 222 18.18 28.75 -20.76
N LEU A 223 17.20 29.48 -21.31
CA LEU A 223 17.09 30.93 -21.09
C LEU A 223 16.34 31.17 -19.80
N LYS A 224 17.01 31.68 -18.76
CA LYS A 224 16.34 32.16 -17.55
C LYS A 224 15.71 33.54 -17.83
N LYS A 225 14.46 33.77 -17.44
CA LYS A 225 13.89 35.13 -17.39
C LYS A 225 14.63 35.99 -16.37
#